data_AF-A0AAW0WX89-F1
#
_entry.id   AF-A0AAW0WX89-F1
#
_cell.length_a   1.000
_cell.length_b   1.000
_cell.length_c   1.000
_cell.angle_alpha   90.00
_cell.angle_beta   90.00
_cell.angle_gamma   90.00
#
_symmetry.space_group_name_H-M   'P 1'
#
loop_
_entity.id
_entity.type
_entity.pdbx_description
1 polymer ?
#
loop_
_entity_poly.entity_id
_entity_poly.type
_entity_poly.pdbx_seq_one_letter_code
_entity_poly.pdbx_strand_id
1 'polypeptide(L)'
;MASQALEPRSTARKMRTCFLLVTGTLLAAAATTQKPPTLCPEEVSALCPPELGEFPELYAFPDDCSKFCKCSYDGLAWEKQCPGTLLWDDDLKTCNYPENVDCGTRPVP
;
A
#
# COMPACT_ATOMS: atom_id res chain seq x y z
N MET A 1 -20.83 -46.15 18.50
CA MET A 1 -20.22 -45.69 19.76
C MET A 1 -18.91 -45.02 19.39
N ALA A 2 -18.80 -43.72 19.70
CA ALA A 2 -17.63 -42.81 19.65
C ALA A 2 -16.80 -42.79 18.34
N SER A 3 -16.82 -41.74 17.51
CA SER A 3 -16.31 -40.37 17.73
C SER A 3 -14.85 -40.31 18.20
N GLN A 4 -13.98 -39.76 17.34
CA GLN A 4 -12.89 -38.79 17.60
C GLN A 4 -12.04 -38.71 16.31
N ALA A 5 -11.98 -37.58 15.59
CA ALA A 5 -11.39 -36.26 15.89
C ALA A 5 -10.02 -36.11 15.19
N LEU A 6 -9.84 -34.95 14.56
CA LEU A 6 -8.70 -34.49 13.77
C LEU A 6 -7.39 -34.41 14.58
N GLU A 7 -6.24 -34.41 13.89
CA GLU A 7 -5.27 -33.28 13.90
C GLU A 7 -4.17 -33.47 12.81
N PRO A 8 -3.58 -32.38 12.27
CA PRO A 8 -2.65 -32.39 11.13
C PRO A 8 -1.16 -32.64 11.51
N ARG A 9 -0.44 -33.34 10.63
CA ARG A 9 1.00 -33.65 10.75
C ARG A 9 1.84 -32.43 10.37
N SER A 10 2.00 -31.48 11.29
CA SER A 10 2.96 -30.38 11.16
C SER A 10 4.39 -30.89 11.25
N THR A 11 5.10 -30.96 10.12
CA THR A 11 6.53 -31.26 10.06
C THR A 11 7.33 -30.01 10.47
N ALA A 12 7.41 -29.74 11.77
CA ALA A 12 8.37 -28.78 12.31
C ALA A 12 9.79 -29.35 12.15
N ARG A 13 10.51 -28.90 11.10
CA ARG A 13 11.91 -29.24 10.85
C ARG A 13 12.79 -28.64 11.96
N LYS A 14 13.23 -29.49 12.88
CA LYS A 14 14.06 -29.15 14.05
C LYS A 14 15.45 -28.70 13.58
N MET A 15 15.67 -27.39 13.50
CA MET A 15 16.95 -26.79 13.12
C MET A 15 17.95 -27.01 14.26
N ARG A 16 18.88 -27.96 14.08
CA ARG A 16 20.00 -28.19 15.00
C ARG A 16 21.11 -27.20 14.66
N THR A 17 21.27 -26.15 15.44
CA THR A 17 22.29 -25.11 15.22
C THR A 17 23.44 -25.29 16.21
N CYS A 18 24.65 -25.57 15.70
CA CYS A 18 25.90 -25.52 16.47
C CYS A 18 26.25 -24.07 16.78
N PHE A 19 26.45 -23.76 18.07
CA PHE A 19 26.95 -22.49 18.58
C PHE A 19 28.42 -22.31 18.15
N LEU A 20 28.69 -21.36 17.25
CA LEU A 20 30.02 -20.78 17.04
C LEU A 20 29.88 -19.26 17.09
N LEU A 21 30.75 -18.64 17.89
CA LEU A 21 30.75 -17.24 18.32
C LEU A 21 30.90 -16.28 17.13
N VAL A 22 29.82 -15.60 16.75
CA VAL A 22 29.88 -14.37 15.93
C VAL A 22 29.27 -13.27 16.77
N THR A 23 30.05 -12.24 17.08
CA THR A 23 29.63 -11.07 17.86
C THR A 23 28.41 -10.44 17.20
N GLY A 24 27.26 -10.59 17.85
CA GLY A 24 25.97 -10.14 17.34
C GLY A 24 25.95 -8.63 17.19
N THR A 25 26.09 -8.14 15.97
CA THR A 25 25.55 -6.82 15.64
C THR A 25 24.05 -6.91 15.86
N LEU A 26 23.57 -6.18 16.87
CA LEU A 26 22.14 -5.93 17.08
C LEU A 26 21.62 -5.19 15.83
N LEU A 27 21.20 -5.96 14.83
CA LEU A 27 20.29 -5.49 13.80
C LEU A 27 18.98 -5.20 14.53
N ALA A 28 18.81 -3.96 14.98
CA ALA A 28 17.52 -3.47 15.44
C ALA A 28 16.55 -3.63 14.26
N ALA A 29 15.70 -4.65 14.30
CA ALA A 29 14.61 -4.79 13.36
C ALA A 29 13.62 -3.66 13.66
N ALA A 30 13.70 -2.56 12.91
CA ALA A 30 12.68 -1.52 12.94
C ALA A 30 11.35 -2.14 12.47
N ALA A 31 10.42 -2.34 13.41
CA ALA A 31 9.07 -2.79 13.09
C ALA A 31 8.35 -1.66 12.34
N THR A 32 8.14 -1.84 11.03
CA THR A 32 7.36 -0.92 10.21
C THR A 32 5.89 -0.98 10.64
N THR A 33 5.38 0.10 11.23
CA THR A 33 3.96 0.28 11.53
C THR A 33 3.24 0.62 10.22
N GLN A 34 2.80 -0.38 9.44
CA GLN A 34 1.94 -0.10 8.29
C GLN A 34 0.48 0.01 8.74
N LYS A 35 -0.06 1.23 8.67
CA LYS A 35 -1.51 1.48 8.72
C LYS A 35 -2.21 0.58 7.67
N PRO A 36 -3.40 0.03 7.96
CA PRO A 36 -4.16 -0.72 6.97
C PRO A 36 -4.30 0.06 5.66
N PRO A 37 -4.13 -0.60 4.50
CA PRO A 37 -4.38 0.02 3.20
C PRO A 37 -5.81 0.58 3.15
N THR A 38 -5.96 1.83 2.72
CA THR A 38 -7.26 2.50 2.58
C THR A 38 -7.63 2.56 1.11
N LEU A 39 -8.89 2.27 0.79
CA LEU A 39 -9.44 2.36 -0.57
C LEU A 39 -9.83 3.80 -0.91
N CYS A 40 -9.75 4.15 -2.18
CA CYS A 40 -10.36 5.37 -2.69
C CYS A 40 -11.88 5.23 -2.80
N PRO A 41 -12.61 6.34 -2.99
CA PRO A 41 -14.04 6.32 -3.30
C PRO A 41 -14.36 5.36 -4.46
N GLU A 42 -15.51 4.71 -4.39
CA GLU A 42 -15.95 3.69 -5.35
C GLU A 42 -16.02 4.24 -6.78
N GLU A 43 -16.42 5.50 -6.93
CA GLU A 43 -16.44 6.22 -8.22
C GLU A 43 -15.07 6.29 -8.89
N VAL A 44 -13.98 6.37 -8.13
CA VAL A 44 -12.61 6.35 -8.67
C VAL A 44 -12.19 4.93 -9.01
N SER A 45 -12.59 3.94 -8.18
CA SER A 45 -12.34 2.52 -8.49
C SER A 45 -13.04 2.10 -9.78
N ALA A 46 -14.22 2.64 -10.07
CA ALA A 46 -14.94 2.40 -11.31
C ALA A 46 -14.22 2.90 -12.57
N LEU A 47 -13.21 3.77 -12.42
CA LEU A 47 -12.34 4.23 -13.52
C LEU A 47 -11.18 3.27 -13.79
N CYS A 48 -10.90 2.31 -12.90
CA CYS A 48 -9.79 1.40 -13.08
C CYS A 48 -10.05 0.46 -14.28
N PRO A 49 -9.09 0.32 -15.20
CA PRO A 49 -9.24 -0.59 -16.32
C PRO A 49 -9.20 -2.05 -15.84
N PRO A 50 -9.88 -2.97 -16.56
CA PRO A 50 -9.89 -4.39 -16.21
C PRO A 50 -8.52 -5.05 -16.32
N GLU A 51 -7.64 -4.50 -17.16
CA GLU A 51 -6.24 -4.91 -17.30
C GLU A 51 -5.34 -3.69 -17.15
N LEU A 52 -4.30 -3.80 -16.31
CA LEU A 52 -3.30 -2.75 -16.15
C LEU A 52 -2.30 -2.80 -17.31
N GLY A 53 -1.94 -1.62 -17.82
CA GLY A 53 -0.91 -1.49 -18.84
C GLY A 53 0.52 -1.53 -18.28
N GLU A 54 1.48 -1.14 -19.12
CA GLU A 54 2.90 -1.00 -18.73
C GLU A 54 3.10 0.10 -17.68
N PHE A 55 2.27 1.15 -17.74
CA PHE A 55 2.31 2.28 -16.82
C PHE A 55 1.19 2.19 -15.77
N PRO A 56 1.42 2.70 -14.55
CA PRO A 56 0.41 2.70 -13.51
C PRO A 56 -0.77 3.63 -13.88
N GLU A 57 -1.99 3.15 -13.67
CA GLU A 57 -3.18 3.98 -13.78
C GLU A 57 -3.42 4.73 -12.47
N LEU A 58 -3.39 6.06 -12.54
CA LEU A 58 -3.41 6.97 -11.40
C LEU A 58 -4.48 8.06 -11.58
N TYR A 59 -5.23 8.32 -10.51
CA TYR A 59 -6.31 9.30 -10.50
C TYR A 59 -6.22 10.22 -9.27
N ALA A 60 -6.80 11.42 -9.38
CA ALA A 60 -6.92 12.32 -8.24
C ALA A 60 -7.84 11.76 -7.15
N PHE A 61 -7.50 11.99 -5.88
CA PHE A 61 -8.44 11.77 -4.77
C PHE A 61 -9.38 12.97 -4.66
N PRO A 62 -10.72 12.79 -4.61
CA PRO A 62 -11.67 13.90 -4.77
C PRO A 62 -11.72 14.88 -3.58
N ASP A 63 -11.49 14.40 -2.36
CA ASP A 63 -11.69 15.20 -1.14
C ASP A 63 -10.38 15.63 -0.45
N ASP A 64 -9.22 15.42 -1.08
CA ASP A 64 -7.91 15.73 -0.50
C ASP A 64 -6.86 15.88 -1.60
N CYS A 65 -6.36 17.10 -1.79
CA CYS A 65 -5.36 17.39 -2.83
C CYS A 65 -3.98 16.78 -2.54
N SER A 66 -3.71 16.42 -1.28
CA SER A 66 -2.46 15.75 -0.89
C SER A 66 -2.48 14.24 -1.16
N LYS A 67 -3.57 13.71 -1.73
CA LYS A 67 -3.77 12.29 -1.98
C LYS A 67 -4.05 11.99 -3.45
N PHE A 68 -3.76 10.75 -3.82
CA PHE A 68 -4.09 10.19 -5.11
C PHE A 68 -4.51 8.73 -4.99
N CYS A 69 -5.05 8.22 -6.07
CA CYS A 69 -5.58 6.87 -6.20
C CYS A 69 -4.75 6.09 -7.20
N LYS A 70 -4.34 4.88 -6.80
CA LYS A 70 -3.60 3.95 -7.67
C LYS A 70 -4.44 2.71 -7.90
N CYS A 71 -4.72 2.40 -9.16
CA CYS A 71 -5.43 1.17 -9.51
C CYS A 71 -4.58 -0.08 -9.24
N SER A 72 -5.26 -1.16 -8.85
CA SER A 72 -4.74 -2.51 -8.81
C SER A 72 -5.46 -3.43 -9.79
N TYR A 73 -4.90 -4.62 -9.99
CA TYR A 73 -5.37 -5.63 -10.93
C TYR A 73 -6.76 -6.21 -10.60
N ASP A 74 -7.24 -5.98 -9.38
CA ASP A 74 -8.58 -6.37 -8.91
C ASP A 74 -9.65 -5.31 -9.24
N GLY A 75 -9.29 -4.27 -9.99
CA GLY A 75 -10.19 -3.17 -10.35
C GLY A 75 -10.44 -2.17 -9.22
N LEU A 76 -9.72 -2.28 -8.10
CA LEU A 76 -9.84 -1.35 -6.98
C LEU A 76 -8.80 -0.23 -7.07
N ALA A 77 -9.19 0.96 -6.66
CA ALA A 77 -8.28 2.08 -6.49
C ALA A 77 -7.88 2.23 -5.02
N TRP A 78 -6.58 2.23 -4.74
CA TRP A 78 -6.04 2.39 -3.39
C TRP A 78 -5.55 3.81 -3.15
N GLU A 79 -5.90 4.36 -1.98
CA GLU A 79 -5.42 5.66 -1.52
C GLU A 79 -3.89 5.63 -1.36
N LYS A 80 -3.27 6.73 -1.78
CA LYS A 80 -1.85 7.04 -1.61
C LYS A 80 -1.71 8.48 -1.15
N GLN A 81 -0.85 8.67 -0.15
CA GLN A 81 -0.51 9.98 0.39
C GLN A 81 0.72 10.52 -0.36
N CYS A 82 0.67 11.77 -0.80
CA CYS A 82 1.85 12.46 -1.31
C CYS A 82 2.87 12.69 -0.18
N PRO A 83 4.18 12.58 -0.47
CA PRO A 83 5.21 12.80 0.55
C PRO A 83 5.21 14.25 1.06
N GLY A 84 5.32 14.43 2.38
CA GLY A 84 5.46 15.75 2.99
C GLY A 84 4.27 16.66 2.71
N THR A 85 4.55 17.83 2.14
CA THR A 85 3.55 18.86 1.77
C THR A 85 3.29 18.91 0.26
N LEU A 86 3.68 17.87 -0.49
CA LEU A 86 3.44 17.81 -1.93
C LEU A 86 1.96 17.52 -2.22
N LEU A 87 1.50 17.98 -3.38
CA LEU A 87 0.12 17.85 -3.83
C LEU A 87 0.05 17.03 -5.12
N TRP A 88 -1.06 16.36 -5.34
CA TRP A 88 -1.27 15.56 -6.54
C TRP A 88 -1.50 16.46 -7.76
N ASP A 89 -0.58 16.37 -8.70
CA ASP A 89 -0.63 16.97 -10.02
C ASP A 89 -1.24 15.95 -11.01
N ASP A 90 -2.49 16.19 -11.40
CA ASP A 90 -3.21 15.25 -12.26
C ASP A 90 -2.72 15.27 -13.71
N ASP A 91 -2.11 16.37 -14.16
CA ASP A 91 -1.56 16.50 -15.51
C ASP A 91 -0.24 15.72 -15.65
N LEU A 92 0.62 15.79 -14.63
CA LEU A 92 1.89 15.07 -14.60
C LEU A 92 1.80 13.66 -14.00
N LYS A 93 0.64 13.30 -13.44
CA LYS A 93 0.38 12.03 -12.74
C LYS A 93 1.43 11.75 -11.64
N THR A 94 1.76 12.77 -10.86
CA THR A 94 2.76 12.69 -9.78
C THR A 94 2.47 13.68 -8.64
N CYS A 95 3.15 13.51 -7.51
CA CYS A 95 3.16 14.53 -6.47
C CYS A 95 4.14 15.65 -6.85
N ASN A 96 3.68 16.89 -6.78
CA ASN A 96 4.43 18.09 -7.18
C ASN A 96 4.35 19.16 -6.08
N TYR A 97 5.17 20.20 -6.21
CA TYR A 97 5.20 21.32 -5.28
C TYR A 97 3.89 22.13 -5.34
N PRO A 98 3.36 22.60 -4.20
CA PRO A 98 2.08 23.29 -4.14
C PRO A 98 1.94 24.48 -5.10
N GLU A 99 3.02 25.22 -5.35
CA GLU A 99 3.06 26.35 -6.28
C GLU A 99 2.85 25.96 -7.75
N ASN A 100 2.97 24.68 -8.09
CA ASN A 100 2.84 24.15 -9.45
C ASN A 100 1.56 23.34 -9.67
N VAL A 101 0.71 23.17 -8.65
CA VAL A 101 -0.48 22.31 -8.70
C VAL A 101 -1.75 23.14 -8.61
N ASP A 102 -2.68 22.93 -9.54
CA ASP A 102 -4.06 23.37 -9.37
C ASP A 102 -4.89 22.25 -8.72
N CYS A 103 -5.31 22.47 -7.48
CA CYS A 103 -6.15 21.53 -6.74
C CYS A 103 -7.62 21.58 -7.18
N GLY A 104 -8.04 22.61 -7.92
CA GLY A 104 -9.44 22.86 -8.22
C GLY A 104 -10.27 22.96 -6.95
N THR A 105 -11.29 22.12 -6.81
CA THR A 105 -12.18 22.09 -5.63
C THR A 105 -11.66 21.22 -4.49
N ARG A 106 -10.54 20.50 -4.68
CA ARG A 106 -10.01 19.57 -3.68
C ARG A 106 -9.35 20.36 -2.54
N PRO A 107 -9.72 20.15 -1.26
CA PRO A 107 -9.09 20.82 -0.14
C PRO A 107 -7.60 20.47 -0.02
N VAL A 108 -6.78 21.47 0.33
CA VAL A 108 -5.39 21.26 0.78
C VAL A 108 -5.41 21.14 2.31
N PRO A 109 -5.00 20.00 2.89
CA PRO A 109 -5.05 19.76 4.33
C PRO A 109 -4.02 20.54 5.15
#